data_AF-A0A4Y2C8U9-F1
#
_entry.id   AF-A0A4Y2C8U9-F1
#
_cell.length_a   1.000
_cell.length_b   1.000
_cell.length_c   1.000
_cell.angle_alpha   90.00
_cell.angle_beta   90.00
_cell.angle_gamma   90.00
#
_symmetry.space_group_name_H-M   'P 1'
#
loop_
_entity.id
_entity.type
_entity.pdbx_description
1 polymer ?
#
loop_
_entity_poly.entity_id
_entity_poly.type
_entity_poly.pdbx_seq_one_letter_code
_entity_poly.pdbx_strand_id
1 'polypeptide(L)' 'MKSAVIAAFFHCCSSNRNLMHGQCPDGKDSWCRYKRALSDKRQYLEKSPGLPNSVMKVIKATYLELCDKNVLKKCLH' A
#
# COMPACT_ATOMS: atom_id res chain seq x y z
N MET A 1 3.93 -4.22 11.98
CA MET A 1 4.56 -3.22 11.08
C MET A 1 4.91 -3.76 9.70
N LYS A 2 5.51 -4.96 9.55
CA LYS A 2 5.78 -5.55 8.22
C LYS A 2 4.60 -5.49 7.24
N SER A 3 3.42 -5.92 7.66
CA SER A 3 2.22 -5.86 6.81
C SER A 3 1.86 -4.43 6.38
N ALA A 4 2.09 -3.42 7.22
CA ALA A 4 1.86 -2.03 6.89
C ALA A 4 2.88 -1.47 5.88
N VAL A 5 4.14 -1.88 5.98
CA VAL A 5 5.19 -1.54 4.99
C VAL A 5 4.84 -2.11 3.62
N ILE A 6 4.45 -3.39 3.58
CA ILE A 6 3.98 -4.04 2.34
C ILE A 6 2.71 -3.36 1.81
N ALA A 7 1.75 -3.02 2.68
CA ALA A 7 0.54 -2.31 2.29
C ALA A 7 0.85 -0.96 1.62
N ALA A 8 1.79 -0.20 2.18
CA ALA A 8 2.22 1.07 1.61
C ALA A 8 2.85 0.89 0.22
N PHE A 9 3.71 -0.11 0.03
CA PHE A 9 4.29 -0.41 -1.28
C PHE A 9 3.20 -0.70 -2.33
N PHE A 10 2.31 -1.65 -2.04
CA PHE A 10 1.26 -2.05 -2.98
C PHE A 10 0.26 -0.91 -3.23
N HIS A 11 -0.05 -0.10 -2.22
CA HIS A 11 -0.87 1.10 -2.39
C HIS A 11 -0.26 2.09 -3.37
N CYS A 12 1.04 2.39 -3.24
CA CYS A 12 1.75 3.27 -4.16
C CYS A 12 1.81 2.71 -5.59
N CYS A 13 1.89 1.39 -5.75
CA CYS A 13 1.90 0.74 -7.06
C CYS A 13 0.52 0.69 -7.75
N SER A 14 -0.55 0.92 -6.99
CA SER A 14 -1.92 0.83 -7.51
C SER A 14 -2.18 1.88 -8.59
N SER A 15 -2.89 1.47 -9.63
CA SER A 15 -3.25 2.33 -10.76
C SER A 15 -4.68 2.09 -11.21
N ASN A 16 -5.20 3.01 -12.01
CA ASN A 16 -6.49 2.86 -12.67
C ASN A 16 -6.60 1.64 -13.61
N ARG A 17 -5.47 1.04 -14.01
CA ARG A 17 -5.41 -0.19 -14.82
C ARG A 17 -5.21 -1.45 -13.98
N ASN A 18 -4.68 -1.32 -12.77
CA ASN A 18 -4.38 -2.45 -11.89
C ASN A 18 -4.51 -2.01 -10.43
N LEU A 19 -5.63 -2.38 -9.79
CA LEU A 19 -5.90 -2.04 -8.40
C LEU A 19 -5.11 -2.95 -7.46
N MET A 20 -4.16 -2.37 -6.74
CA MET A 20 -3.25 -3.09 -5.83
C MET A 20 -3.53 -2.77 -4.36
N HIS A 21 -4.77 -2.42 -4.02
CA HIS A 21 -5.14 -2.06 -2.65
C HIS A 21 -5.35 -3.25 -1.71
N GLY A 22 -5.13 -4.49 -2.16
CA GLY A 22 -5.46 -5.71 -1.42
C GLY A 22 -4.84 -5.79 -0.03
N GLN A 23 -3.60 -5.31 0.13
CA GLN A 23 -2.84 -5.32 1.37
C GLN A 23 -3.14 -4.13 2.30
N CYS A 24 -3.90 -3.14 1.83
CA CYS A 24 -4.33 -2.02 2.67
C CYS A 24 -5.27 -2.51 3.78
N PRO A 25 -5.28 -1.88 4.96
CA PRO A 25 -6.22 -2.24 6.03
C PRO A 25 -7.67 -2.05 5.56
N ASP A 26 -8.55 -2.94 5.99
CA ASP A 26 -9.98 -2.87 5.67
C ASP A 26 -10.74 -1.90 6.60
N GLY A 27 -11.99 -1.61 6.24
CA GLY A 27 -12.93 -0.87 7.08
C GLY A 27 -12.95 0.64 6.88
N LYS A 28 -13.94 1.28 7.53
CA LYS A 28 -14.21 2.73 7.47
C LYS A 28 -13.05 3.60 7.97
N ASP A 29 -12.23 3.05 8.87
CA ASP A 29 -11.09 3.75 9.48
C ASP A 29 -9.78 3.51 8.71
N SER A 30 -9.84 2.80 7.59
CA SER A 30 -8.68 2.58 6.73
C SER A 30 -8.13 3.91 6.21
N TRP A 31 -6.80 4.06 6.22
CA TRP A 31 -6.17 5.18 5.52
C TRP A 31 -6.30 5.05 4.00
N CYS A 32 -6.59 3.86 3.47
CA CYS A 32 -6.80 3.63 2.05
C CYS A 32 -8.22 4.02 1.62
N ARG A 33 -8.32 5.01 0.73
CA ARG A 33 -9.61 5.51 0.22
C ARG A 33 -10.44 4.43 -0.48
N TYR A 34 -9.81 3.52 -1.21
CA TYR A 34 -10.48 2.38 -1.84
C TYR A 34 -11.14 1.48 -0.80
N LYS A 35 -10.41 1.11 0.26
CA LYS A 35 -10.92 0.23 1.33
C LYS A 35 -12.05 0.88 2.13
N ARG A 36 -11.95 2.19 2.40
CA ARG A 36 -13.07 2.95 3.01
C ARG A 36 -14.31 2.97 2.12
N ALA A 37 -14.16 3.29 0.84
CA ALA A 37 -15.29 3.29 -0.08
C ALA A 37 -15.95 1.92 -0.19
N LEU A 38 -15.16 0.83 -0.19
CA LEU A 38 -15.67 -0.53 -0.16
C LEU A 38 -16.48 -0.80 1.13
N SER A 39 -15.97 -0.39 2.29
CA SER A 39 -16.66 -0.50 3.57
C SER A 39 -17.98 0.28 3.60
N ASP A 40 -18.00 1.47 3.00
CA ASP A 40 -19.17 2.35 2.93
C ASP A 40 -20.13 1.98 1.77
N LYS A 41 -19.82 0.93 0.99
CA LYS A 41 -20.53 0.54 -0.23
C LYS A 41 -20.66 1.68 -1.26
N ARG A 42 -19.64 2.54 -1.32
CA ARG A 42 -19.54 3.66 -2.27
C ARG A 42 -18.65 3.30 -3.44
N GLN A 43 -18.90 3.93 -4.59
CA GLN A 43 -18.00 3.83 -5.72
C GLN A 43 -16.67 4.53 -5.42
N TYR A 44 -15.58 3.90 -5.83
CA TYR A 44 -14.24 4.49 -5.83
C TYR A 44 -13.67 4.45 -7.23
N LEU A 45 -13.23 5.60 -7.72
CA LEU A 45 -12.50 5.71 -8.98
C LEU A 45 -11.02 5.89 -8.67
N GLU A 46 -10.21 4.91 -9.06
CA GLU A 46 -8.77 5.09 -9.04
C GLU A 46 -8.36 6.05 -10.15
N LYS A 47 -7.70 7.14 -9.75
CA LYS A 47 -7.22 8.18 -10.67
C LYS A 47 -5.71 8.14 -10.84
N SER A 48 -5.02 7.41 -9.96
CA SER A 48 -3.57 7.27 -10.04
C SER A 48 -3.17 6.53 -11.31
N PRO A 49 -2.15 7.02 -12.05
CA PRO A 49 -1.51 6.25 -13.11
C PRO A 49 -0.66 5.09 -12.56
N GLY A 50 -0.45 5.04 -11.25
CA GLY A 50 0.51 4.15 -10.58
C GLY A 50 1.95 4.55 -10.81
N LEU A 51 2.86 3.71 -10.31
CA LEU A 51 4.30 3.87 -10.55
C LEU A 51 4.73 3.14 -11.83
N PRO A 52 5.69 3.68 -12.60
CA PRO A 52 6.30 2.94 -13.71
C PRO A 52 6.96 1.64 -13.21
N ASN A 53 6.90 0.59 -14.03
CA ASN A 53 7.48 -0.72 -13.68
C ASN A 53 8.97 -0.65 -13.31
N SER A 54 9.75 0.20 -13.98
CA SER A 54 11.16 0.42 -13.67
C SER A 54 11.36 0.95 -12.25
N VAL A 55 10.54 1.92 -11.84
CA VAL A 55 10.55 2.49 -10.49
C VAL A 55 10.10 1.45 -9.48
N MET A 56 9.00 0.74 -9.73
CA MET A 56 8.50 -0.33 -8.86
C MET A 56 9.58 -1.37 -8.57
N LYS A 57 10.33 -1.80 -9.60
CA LYS A 57 11.39 -2.80 -9.46
C LYS A 57 12.53 -2.32 -8.55
N VAL A 58 12.93 -1.06 -8.66
CA VAL A 58 13.99 -0.47 -7.83
C VAL A 58 13.52 -0.34 -6.38
N ILE A 59 12.37 0.30 -6.15
CA ILE A 59 11.93 0.61 -4.78
C ILE A 59 11.44 -0.63 -4.01
N LYS A 60 11.02 -1.70 -4.71
CA LYS A 60 10.57 -2.94 -4.06
C LYS A 60 11.63 -3.49 -3.11
N ALA A 61 12.91 -3.46 -3.50
CA ALA A 61 14.01 -3.92 -2.64
C ALA A 61 14.04 -3.12 -1.33
N THR A 62 13.97 -1.79 -1.42
CA THR A 62 13.92 -0.90 -0.24
C THR A 62 12.76 -1.24 0.69
N TYR A 63 11.55 -1.44 0.15
CA TYR A 63 10.40 -1.83 0.99
C TYR A 63 10.58 -3.19 1.66
N LEU A 64 11.24 -4.15 1.00
CA LEU A 64 11.54 -5.46 1.60
C LEU A 64 12.61 -5.37 2.68
N GLU A 65 13.63 -4.53 2.51
CA GLU A 65 14.63 -4.24 3.55
C GLU A 65 13.98 -3.58 4.77
N LEU A 66 13.05 -2.65 4.56
CA LEU A 66 12.26 -2.04 5.65
C LEU A 66 11.36 -3.03 6.40
N CYS A 67 11.14 -4.22 5.85
CA CYS A 67 10.43 -5.30 6.54
C CYS A 67 11.33 -6.11 7.48
N ASP A 68 12.63 -5.84 7.53
CA ASP A 68 13.56 -6.47 8.45
C ASP A 68 13.17 -6.21 9.90
N LYS A 69 13.18 -7.26 10.73
CA LYS A 69 12.72 -7.18 12.12
C LYS A 69 13.60 -6.24 12.96
N ASN A 70 14.90 -6.19 12.72
CA ASN A 70 15.83 -5.34 13.47
C ASN A 70 15.66 -3.87 13.08
N VAL A 71 15.36 -3.59 11.81
CA VAL A 71 14.99 -2.23 11.36
C VAL A 71 13.66 -1.83 12.00
N LEU A 72 12.63 -2.67 11.91
CA LEU A 72 11.31 -2.37 12.44
C LEU A 72 11.30 -2.14 13.96
N LYS A 73 12.12 -2.86 14.73
CA LYS A 73 12.22 -2.66 16.19
C LYS A 73 12.57 -1.21 16.56
N LYS A 74 13.29 -0.48 15.69
CA LYS A 74 13.64 0.94 15.91
C LYS A 74 12.43 1.87 15.87
N CYS A 75 11.28 1.43 15.36
CA CYS A 75 10.07 2.24 15.28
C CYS A 75 9.11 2.03 16.48
N LEU A 76 9.46 1.17 17.44
CA LEU A 76 8.62 0.83 18.60
C LEU A 76 8.99 1.63 19.86
N HIS A 77 9.35 2.91 19.70
CA HIS A 77 9.69 3.79 20.82
C HIS A 77 8.55 3.89 21.83
#